data_AF-A0A946TEV5-F1
#
_entry.id   AF-A0A946TEV5-F1
#
_cell.length_a   1.000
_cell.length_b   1.000
_cell.length_c   1.000
_cell.angle_alpha   90.00
_cell.angle_beta   90.00
_cell.angle_gamma   90.00
#
_symmetry.space_group_name_H-M   'P 1'
#
loop_
_entity.id
_entity.type
_entity.pdbx_description
1 polymer ?
#
loop_
_entity_poly.entity_id
_entity_poly.type
_entity_poly.pdbx_seq_one_letter_code
_entity_poly.pdbx_strand_id
1 'polypeptide(L)'
;MTIQHTAFGILTPEHEHPVFNERAVRGAAGLFLILGVSGWMVAALTDDFSLLRLFGVSFMIDMFIRLFLGQRFSPTLVIADFFVRNQNPEWVDAKPKQTAWGIGFGMVLWPAS
;
A
#
# COMPACT_ATOMS: atom_id res chain seq x y z
N MET A 1 22.40 13.43 5.59
CA MET A 1 21.81 12.08 5.73
C MET A 1 20.87 11.86 4.57
N THR A 2 21.26 11.08 3.57
CA THR A 2 20.50 10.96 2.32
C THR A 2 19.67 9.69 2.37
N ILE A 3 18.35 9.83 2.54
CA ILE A 3 17.41 8.72 2.34
C ILE A 3 17.47 8.34 0.86
N GLN A 4 17.85 7.10 0.57
CA GLN A 4 17.91 6.59 -0.80
C GLN A 4 16.65 5.79 -1.09
N HIS A 5 15.89 6.21 -2.10
CA HIS A 5 14.71 5.48 -2.54
C HIS A 5 15.13 4.30 -3.41
N THR A 6 14.68 3.11 -3.05
CA THR A 6 14.84 1.91 -3.87
C THR A 6 13.56 1.63 -4.66
N ALA A 7 13.56 0.58 -5.49
CA ALA A 7 12.33 0.11 -6.13
C ALA A 7 11.27 -0.34 -5.10
N PHE A 8 11.69 -0.83 -3.93
CA PHE A 8 10.80 -1.38 -2.91
C PHE A 8 11.31 -1.07 -1.49
N GLY A 9 10.92 0.10 -0.99
CA GLY A 9 11.36 0.61 0.31
C GLY A 9 12.39 1.72 0.18
N ILE A 10 12.86 2.18 1.33
CA ILE A 10 13.90 3.21 1.42
C ILE A 10 15.07 2.67 2.23
N LEU A 11 16.28 3.10 1.88
CA LEU A 11 17.46 2.91 2.70
C LEU A 11 17.61 4.12 3.62
N THR A 12 17.72 3.85 4.91
CA THR A 12 18.03 4.84 5.93
C THR A 12 19.49 4.66 6.37
N PRO A 13 20.15 5.69 6.93
CA PRO A 13 21.54 5.57 7.39
C PRO A 13 21.75 4.46 8.44
N GLU A 14 20.68 4.09 9.14
CA GLU A 14 20.67 3.11 10.23
C GLU A 14 20.40 1.68 9.76
N HIS A 15 19.94 1.49 8.51
CA HIS A 15 19.52 0.18 7.98
C HIS A 15 20.21 -0.11 6.65
N GLU A 16 20.98 -1.21 6.62
CA GLU A 16 21.66 -1.68 5.39
C GLU A 16 20.72 -2.34 4.38
N HIS A 17 19.46 -2.54 4.73
CA HIS A 17 18.43 -3.15 3.90
C HIS A 17 17.21 -2.22 3.72
N PRO A 18 16.43 -2.37 2.64
CA PRO A 18 15.26 -1.53 2.42
C PRO A 18 14.21 -1.73 3.51
N VAL A 19 13.73 -0.62 4.05
CA VAL A 19 12.69 -0.57 5.09
C VAL A 19 11.49 0.26 4.64
N PHE A 20 10.38 0.07 5.34
CA PHE A 20 9.18 0.90 5.24
C PHE A 20 8.86 1.55 6.57
N ASN A 21 8.30 2.75 6.53
CA ASN A 21 7.62 3.33 7.68
C ASN A 21 6.26 2.62 7.86
N GLU A 22 6.14 1.77 8.87
CA GLU A 22 4.93 0.99 9.14
C GLU A 22 3.72 1.90 9.37
N ARG A 23 3.91 3.06 10.00
CA ARG A 23 2.82 4.02 10.26
C ARG A 23 2.20 4.53 8.97
N ALA A 24 3.02 4.83 7.96
CA ALA A 24 2.54 5.25 6.64
C ALA A 24 1.81 4.10 5.93
N VAL A 25 2.35 2.88 6.00
CA VAL A 25 1.70 1.69 5.41
C VAL A 25 0.33 1.42 6.04
N ARG A 26 0.24 1.49 7.38
CA ARG A 26 -1.02 1.33 8.12
C ARG A 26 -1.99 2.47 7.86
N GLY A 27 -1.50 3.70 7.82
CA GLY A 27 -2.30 4.87 7.47
C GLY A 27 -2.93 4.74 6.08
N ALA A 28 -2.16 4.26 5.10
CA ALA A 28 -2.66 4.04 3.75
C ALA A 28 -3.75 2.95 3.70
N ALA A 29 -3.58 1.87 4.47
CA ALA A 29 -4.62 0.84 4.62
C ALA A 29 -5.88 1.42 5.29
N GLY A 30 -5.72 2.27 6.29
CA GLY A 30 -6.82 2.97 6.95
C GLY A 30 -7.61 3.89 6.02
N LEU A 31 -6.95 4.63 5.13
CA LEU A 31 -7.61 5.48 4.12
C LEU A 31 -8.51 4.64 3.19
N PHE A 32 -8.01 3.50 2.71
CA PHE A 32 -8.81 2.59 1.89
C PHE A 32 -9.91 1.90 2.68
N LEU A 33 -9.68 1.57 3.95
CA LEU A 33 -10.71 1.01 4.81
C LEU A 33 -11.88 1.99 4.96
N ILE A 34 -11.61 3.27 5.23
CA ILE A 34 -12.65 4.29 5.34
C ILE A 34 -13.42 4.41 4.03
N LEU A 35 -12.72 4.57 2.89
CA LEU A 35 -13.36 4.69 1.59
C LEU A 35 -14.18 3.45 1.23
N GLY A 36 -13.66 2.26 1.51
CA GLY A 36 -14.30 0.98 1.24
C GLY A 36 -15.55 0.77 2.10
N VAL A 37 -15.47 1.02 3.41
CA VAL A 37 -16.63 0.94 4.31
C VAL A 37 -17.68 1.97 3.92
N SER A 38 -17.29 3.21 3.62
CA SER A 38 -18.24 4.23 3.14
C SER A 38 -18.91 3.82 1.83
N GLY A 39 -18.15 3.33 0.85
CA GLY A 39 -18.69 2.84 -0.42
C GLY A 39 -19.65 1.67 -0.24
N TRP A 40 -19.30 0.73 0.64
CA TRP A 40 -20.15 -0.40 0.98
C TRP A 40 -21.45 0.04 1.67
N MET A 41 -21.36 0.95 2.65
CA MET A 41 -22.53 1.48 3.35
C MET A 41 -23.49 2.20 2.39
N VAL A 42 -22.97 3.03 1.48
CA VAL A 42 -23.79 3.70 0.46
C VAL A 42 -24.48 2.66 -0.43
N ALA A 43 -23.74 1.69 -0.95
CA ALA A 43 -24.32 0.64 -1.78
C ALA A 43 -25.40 -0.17 -1.02
N ALA A 44 -25.15 -0.53 0.23
CA ALA A 44 -26.07 -1.33 1.04
C ALA A 44 -27.35 -0.57 1.45
N LEU A 45 -27.29 0.76 1.58
CA LEU A 45 -28.42 1.57 2.04
C LEU A 45 -29.23 2.19 0.91
N THR A 46 -28.61 2.46 -0.24
CA THR A 46 -29.24 3.20 -1.35
C THR A 46 -29.23 2.46 -2.69
N ASP A 47 -28.68 1.25 -2.74
CA ASP A 47 -28.41 0.49 -3.98
C ASP A 47 -27.52 1.26 -4.99
N ASP A 48 -26.81 2.29 -4.54
CA ASP A 48 -25.87 3.04 -5.38
C ASP A 48 -24.45 2.48 -5.22
N PHE A 49 -24.01 1.74 -6.23
CA PHE A 49 -22.68 1.11 -6.26
C PHE A 49 -21.58 2.03 -6.79
N SER A 50 -21.88 3.28 -7.13
CA SER A 50 -20.92 4.20 -7.77
C SER A 50 -19.70 4.44 -6.89
N LEU A 51 -19.90 4.69 -5.59
CA LEU A 51 -18.80 4.92 -4.64
C LEU A 51 -17.98 3.65 -4.39
N LEU A 52 -18.64 2.50 -4.29
CA LEU A 52 -17.95 1.21 -4.13
C LEU A 52 -17.14 0.84 -5.38
N ARG A 53 -17.63 1.16 -6.58
CA ARG A 53 -16.89 0.98 -7.83
C ARG A 53 -15.68 1.91 -7.91
N LEU A 54 -15.82 3.16 -7.50
CA LEU A 54 -14.71 4.12 -7.40
C LEU A 54 -13.64 3.62 -6.43
N PHE A 55 -14.04 3.11 -5.27
CA PHE A 55 -13.14 2.43 -4.33
C PHE A 55 -12.38 1.29 -5.02
N GLY A 56 -13.08 0.36 -5.66
CA GLY A 56 -12.45 -0.79 -6.31
C GLY A 56 -11.43 -0.39 -7.36
N VAL A 57 -11.77 0.56 -8.24
CA VAL A 57 -10.86 1.05 -9.30
C VAL A 57 -9.66 1.79 -8.70
N SER A 58 -9.87 2.70 -7.74
CA SER A 58 -8.76 3.44 -7.11
C SER A 58 -7.82 2.53 -6.32
N PHE A 59 -8.36 1.55 -5.60
CA PHE A 59 -7.58 0.54 -4.87
C PHE A 59 -6.73 -0.31 -5.82
N MET A 60 -7.32 -0.79 -6.92
CA MET A 60 -6.59 -1.56 -7.94
C MET A 60 -5.47 -0.76 -8.60
N ILE A 61 -5.74 0.50 -8.97
CA ILE A 61 -4.71 1.38 -9.52
C ILE A 61 -3.56 1.58 -8.52
N ASP A 62 -3.87 1.92 -7.26
CA ASP A 62 -2.84 2.11 -6.23
C ASP A 62 -2.02 0.84 -5.98
N MET A 63 -2.66 -0.33 -5.96
CA MET A 63 -1.97 -1.62 -5.83
C MET A 63 -1.05 -1.90 -7.02
N PHE A 64 -1.48 -1.67 -8.25
CA PHE A 64 -0.64 -1.87 -9.43
C PHE A 64 0.56 -0.92 -9.45
N ILE A 65 0.37 0.33 -9.03
CA ILE A 65 1.48 1.27 -8.88
C ILE A 65 2.50 0.73 -7.88
N ARG A 66 2.06 0.25 -6.71
CA ARG A 66 2.97 -0.32 -5.70
C ARG A 66 3.73 -1.54 -6.21
N LEU A 67 3.05 -2.39 -6.97
CA LEU A 67 3.58 -3.64 -7.51
C LEU A 67 4.61 -3.42 -8.62
N PHE A 68 4.30 -2.58 -9.59
CA PHE A 68 5.07 -2.48 -10.83
C PHE A 68 5.96 -1.25 -10.92
N LEU A 69 5.50 -0.11 -10.39
CA LEU A 69 6.21 1.17 -10.48
C LEU A 69 7.01 1.48 -9.20
N GLY A 70 6.68 0.79 -8.11
CA GLY A 70 7.33 0.92 -6.82
C GLY A 70 6.53 1.76 -5.84
N GLN A 71 6.79 1.51 -4.57
CA GLN A 71 5.94 1.99 -3.49
C GLN A 71 5.97 3.52 -3.30
N ARG A 72 7.02 4.20 -3.79
CA ARG A 72 7.15 5.67 -3.72
C ARG A 72 6.08 6.43 -4.51
N PHE A 73 5.46 5.78 -5.50
CA PHE A 73 4.49 6.42 -6.39
C PHE A 73 3.04 6.19 -5.98
N SER A 74 2.79 5.36 -4.97
CA SER A 74 1.43 5.10 -4.49
C SER A 74 0.82 6.38 -3.91
N PRO A 75 -0.25 6.91 -4.53
CA PRO A 75 -0.89 8.13 -4.04
C PRO A 75 -1.34 7.99 -2.59
N THR A 76 -1.89 6.84 -2.22
CA THR A 76 -2.40 6.61 -0.87
C THR A 76 -1.27 6.59 0.17
N LEU A 77 -0.10 6.05 -0.17
CA LEU A 77 1.07 6.09 0.72
C LEU A 77 1.66 7.48 0.85
N VAL A 78 1.74 8.25 -0.24
CA VAL A 78 2.22 9.63 -0.18
C VAL A 78 1.35 10.46 0.75
N ILE A 79 0.03 10.30 0.65
CA ILE A 79 -0.93 10.97 1.53
C ILE A 79 -0.77 10.49 2.98
N ALA A 80 -0.68 9.17 3.20
CA ALA A 80 -0.51 8.62 4.54
C ALA A 80 0.80 9.04 5.20
N ASP A 81 1.91 9.05 4.44
CA ASP A 81 3.22 9.49 4.89
C ASP A 81 3.20 10.97 5.30
N PHE A 82 2.51 11.82 4.54
CA PHE A 82 2.27 13.21 4.92
C PHE A 82 1.52 13.34 6.26
N PHE A 83 0.51 12.51 6.52
CA PHE A 83 -0.21 12.51 7.80
C PHE A 83 0.63 12.06 8.99
N VAL A 84 1.56 11.13 8.78
CA VAL A 84 2.41 10.59 9.88
C VAL A 84 3.79 11.23 9.98
N ARG A 85 4.11 12.21 9.12
CA ARG A 85 5.45 12.84 9.03
C ARG A 85 5.99 13.43 10.33
N ASN A 86 5.10 13.80 11.26
CA ASN A 86 5.47 14.39 12.54
C ASN A 86 5.49 13.35 13.69
N GLN A 87 5.35 12.07 13.37
CA GLN A 87 5.49 10.94 14.28
C GLN A 87 6.86 10.30 14.07
N ASN A 88 7.41 9.68 15.11
CA ASN A 88 8.63 8.89 14.97
C ASN A 88 8.36 7.71 14.02
N PRO A 89 9.13 7.55 12.93
CA PRO A 89 8.94 6.47 11.99
C PRO A 89 9.21 5.13 12.68
N GLU A 90 8.39 4.14 12.33
CA GLU A 90 8.54 2.78 12.81
C GLU A 90 9.00 1.94 11.62
N TRP A 91 10.28 1.59 11.60
CA TRP A 91 10.90 0.93 10.47
C TRP A 91 10.64 -0.58 10.50
N VAL A 92 10.16 -1.11 9.38
CA VAL A 92 9.97 -2.55 9.19
C VAL A 92 10.58 -3.01 7.88
N ASP A 93 11.14 -4.21 7.89
CA ASP A 93 11.83 -4.79 6.75
C ASP A 93 10.90 -4.92 5.54
N ALA A 94 11.44 -4.53 4.38
CA ALA A 94 10.72 -4.68 3.12
C ALA A 94 10.77 -6.12 2.59
N LYS A 95 11.84 -6.87 2.90
CA LYS A 95 12.11 -8.20 2.33
C LYS A 95 11.02 -9.25 2.58
N PRO A 96 10.45 -9.41 3.81
CA PRO A 96 9.36 -10.36 4.03
C PRO A 96 8.12 -10.08 3.17
N LYS A 97 7.82 -8.80 2.93
CA LYS A 97 6.68 -8.38 2.09
C LYS A 97 6.93 -8.72 0.63
N GLN A 98 8.16 -8.55 0.13
CA GLN A 98 8.52 -8.98 -1.22
C GLN A 98 8.35 -10.49 -1.41
N THR A 99 8.82 -11.29 -0.45
CA THR A 99 8.69 -12.75 -0.49
C THR A 99 7.22 -13.17 -0.51
N ALA A 100 6.40 -12.61 0.37
CA ALA A 100 4.96 -12.89 0.41
C ALA A 100 4.27 -12.59 -0.93
N TRP A 101 4.65 -11.48 -1.57
CA TRP A 101 4.11 -11.09 -2.87
C TRP A 101 4.55 -12.05 -3.97
N GLY A 102 5.83 -12.44 -3.97
CA GLY A 102 6.35 -13.45 -4.90
C GLY A 102 5.62 -14.79 -4.80
N ILE A 103 5.31 -15.24 -3.58
CA ILE A 103 4.49 -16.45 -3.36
C ILE A 103 3.09 -16.25 -3.93
N GLY A 104 2.44 -15.12 -3.64
CA GLY A 104 1.10 -14.82 -4.17
C GLY A 104 1.03 -14.86 -5.70
N PHE A 105 2.01 -14.26 -6.39
CA PHE A 105 2.10 -14.37 -7.86
C PHE A 105 2.37 -15.78 -8.32
N GLY A 106 3.27 -16.51 -7.65
CA GLY A 106 3.55 -17.91 -7.95
C GLY A 106 2.28 -18.77 -7.86
N MET A 107 1.42 -18.52 -6.88
CA MET A 107 0.13 -19.21 -6.73
C MET A 107 -0.85 -18.89 -7.86
N VAL A 108 -0.90 -17.64 -8.35
CA VAL A 108 -1.76 -17.26 -9.49
C VAL A 108 -1.29 -17.92 -10.78
N LEU A 109 0.02 -18.04 -10.96
CA LEU A 109 0.62 -18.65 -12.14
C LEU A 109 0.70 -20.18 -12.03
N TRP A 110 0.38 -20.76 -10.87
CA TRP A 110 0.35 -22.20 -10.68
C TRP A 110 -0.75 -22.79 -11.55
N PRO A 111 -0.43 -23.71 -12.49
CA PRO A 111 -1.45 -24.45 -13.20
C PRO A 111 -2.15 -25.37 -12.18
N ALA A 112 -3.35 -24.99 -11.76
CA ALA A 112 -4.26 -25.94 -11.15
C ALA A 112 -4.73 -26.88 -12.27
N SER A 113 -3.95 -27.94 -12.51
CA SER A 113 -4.36 -29.09 -13.33
C SER A 113 -5.47 -29.87 -12.64
#